data_AF-A0A9P8IV17-F1
#
_entry.id   AF-A0A9P8IV17-F1
#
_cell.length_a   1.000
_cell.length_b   1.000
_cell.length_c   1.000
_cell.angle_alpha   90.00
_cell.angle_beta   90.00
_cell.angle_gamma   90.00
#
_symmetry.space_group_name_H-M   'P 1'
#
loop_
_entity.id
_entity.type
_entity.pdbx_description
1 polymer ?
#
loop_
_entity_poly.entity_id
_entity_poly.type
_entity_poly.pdbx_seq_one_letter_code
_entity_poly.pdbx_strand_id
1 'polypeptide(L)'
;MDNSSLMLALQLQQQDLSLWEQSRKGKQREGQVTDSDLALEACRHELELMAAQISDQALALSIARAVESDGQLIREAQLAEEQAAKDREYAVRLNKIGSREGEETPKSRGRAR
;
A
#
# COMPACT_ATOMS: atom_id res chain seq x y z
N MET A 1 -11.37 -16.01 17.12
CA MET A 1 -10.96 -16.69 15.87
C MET A 1 -10.10 -15.72 15.07
N ASP A 2 -9.13 -16.21 14.32
CA ASP A 2 -8.33 -15.38 13.41
C ASP A 2 -8.98 -15.25 12.02
N ASN A 3 -8.49 -14.32 11.19
CA ASN A 3 -9.05 -14.05 9.87
C ASN A 3 -8.98 -15.27 8.95
N SER A 4 -7.94 -16.11 9.08
CA SER A 4 -7.79 -17.35 8.31
C SER A 4 -8.87 -18.37 8.66
N SER A 5 -9.17 -18.55 9.95
CA SER A 5 -10.24 -19.42 10.44
C SER A 5 -11.62 -18.92 9.99
N LEU A 6 -11.84 -17.60 10.05
CA LEU A 6 -13.09 -16.99 9.58
C LEU A 6 -13.28 -17.17 8.07
N MET A 7 -12.23 -16.96 7.28
CA MET A 7 -12.27 -17.17 5.83
C MET A 7 -12.56 -18.63 5.48
N LEU A 8 -11.93 -19.58 6.17
CA LEU A 8 -12.22 -21.01 5.98
C LEU A 8 -13.67 -21.35 6.33
N ALA A 9 -14.21 -20.81 7.43
CA ALA A 9 -15.60 -21.01 7.81
C ALA A 9 -16.57 -20.51 6.73
N LEU A 10 -16.32 -19.32 6.17
CA LEU A 10 -17.12 -18.78 5.06
C LEU A 10 -17.04 -19.65 3.80
N GLN A 11 -15.84 -20.15 3.46
CA GLN A 11 -15.66 -21.05 2.31
C GLN A 11 -16.44 -22.36 2.47
N LEU A 12 -16.41 -22.95 3.66
CA LEU A 12 -17.19 -24.15 3.96
C LEU A 12 -18.69 -23.87 3.83
N GLN A 13 -19.16 -22.74 4.37
CA GLN A 13 -20.57 -22.37 4.28
C GLN A 13 -21.02 -22.13 2.81
N GLN A 14 -20.16 -21.52 1.98
CA GLN A 14 -20.43 -21.38 0.54
C GLN A 14 -20.48 -22.74 -0.19
N GLN A 15 -19.61 -23.69 0.18
CA GLN A 15 -19.67 -25.06 -0.34
C GLN A 15 -20.99 -25.74 0.04
N ASP A 16 -21.43 -25.60 1.29
CA ASP A 16 -22.69 -26.18 1.77
C ASP A 16 -23.89 -25.63 0.99
N LEU A 17 -23.95 -24.32 0.76
CA LEU A 17 -25.00 -23.71 -0.06
C LEU A 17 -24.98 -24.25 -1.50
N SER A 18 -23.79 -24.40 -2.07
CA SER A 18 -23.62 -24.93 -3.43
C SER A 18 -24.08 -26.39 -3.55
N LEU A 19 -23.75 -27.23 -2.56
CA LEU A 19 -24.20 -28.62 -2.50
C LEU A 19 -25.73 -28.71 -2.32
N TRP A 20 -26.28 -27.86 -1.46
CA TRP A 20 -27.72 -27.78 -1.25
C TRP A 20 -28.47 -27.40 -2.53
N GLU A 21 -27.99 -26.38 -3.26
CA GLU A 21 -28.58 -25.94 -4.53
C GLU A 21 -28.54 -27.06 -5.59
N GLN A 22 -27.42 -27.77 -5.71
CA GLN A 22 -27.28 -28.92 -6.61
C GLN A 22 -28.27 -30.04 -6.27
N SER A 23 -28.53 -30.28 -4.98
CA SER A 23 -29.48 -31.31 -4.53
C SER A 23 -30.96 -30.99 -4.83
N ARG A 24 -31.28 -29.72 -5.13
CA ARG A 24 -32.65 -29.25 -5.41
C ARG A 24 -33.00 -29.20 -6.90
N LYS A 25 -32.02 -29.22 -7.81
CA LYS A 25 -32.26 -29.19 -9.26
C LYS A 25 -33.24 -30.28 -9.68
N GLY A 26 -34.41 -29.88 -10.22
CA GLY A 26 -35.46 -30.79 -10.74
C GLY A 26 -36.72 -30.96 -9.88
N LYS A 27 -36.81 -30.33 -8.70
CA LYS A 27 -37.99 -30.44 -7.81
C LYS A 27 -39.05 -29.35 -7.97
N GLN A 28 -38.86 -28.38 -8.87
CA GLN A 28 -39.69 -27.17 -8.93
C GLN A 28 -40.29 -26.92 -10.32
N ARG A 29 -41.47 -26.27 -10.33
CA ARG A 29 -42.14 -25.81 -11.55
C ARG A 29 -41.31 -24.70 -12.19
N GLU A 30 -41.12 -24.81 -13.49
CA GLU A 30 -40.40 -23.82 -14.30
C GLU A 30 -41.04 -22.43 -14.15
N GLY A 31 -40.25 -21.42 -13.78
CA GLY A 31 -40.68 -20.02 -13.67
C GLY A 31 -41.16 -19.52 -12.30
N GLN A 32 -41.17 -20.35 -11.25
CA GLN A 32 -41.47 -19.89 -9.88
C GLN A 32 -40.20 -19.75 -9.04
N VAL A 33 -39.91 -18.52 -8.58
CA VAL A 33 -38.95 -18.25 -7.51
C VAL A 33 -39.66 -18.44 -6.18
N THR A 34 -39.11 -19.27 -5.31
CA THR A 34 -39.65 -19.50 -3.96
C THR A 34 -38.94 -18.63 -2.93
N ASP A 35 -39.58 -18.43 -1.78
CA ASP A 35 -38.96 -17.75 -0.63
C ASP A 35 -37.62 -18.39 -0.24
N SER A 36 -37.50 -19.71 -0.41
CA SER A 36 -36.24 -20.44 -0.16
C SER A 36 -35.13 -20.11 -1.15
N ASP A 37 -35.48 -19.74 -2.39
CA ASP A 37 -34.49 -19.34 -3.39
C ASP A 37 -34.02 -17.90 -3.12
N LEU A 38 -34.94 -17.02 -2.73
CA LEU A 38 -34.61 -15.66 -2.30
C LEU A 38 -33.73 -15.68 -1.03
N ALA A 39 -34.06 -16.53 -0.05
CA ALA A 39 -33.27 -16.71 1.15
C ALA A 39 -31.86 -17.27 0.85
N LEU A 40 -31.75 -18.20 -0.10
CA LEU A 40 -30.45 -18.73 -0.55
C LEU A 40 -29.59 -17.62 -1.16
N GLU A 41 -30.17 -16.82 -2.05
CA GLU A 41 -29.48 -15.70 -2.71
C GLU A 41 -29.02 -14.65 -1.69
N ALA A 42 -29.89 -14.27 -0.74
CA ALA A 42 -29.55 -13.35 0.34
C ALA A 42 -28.39 -13.88 1.20
N CYS A 43 -28.47 -15.16 1.62
CA CYS A 43 -27.39 -15.81 2.36
C CYS A 43 -26.08 -15.80 1.59
N ARG A 44 -26.10 -16.07 0.27
CA ARG A 44 -24.89 -16.05 -0.55
C ARG A 44 -24.27 -14.65 -0.59
N HIS A 45 -25.11 -13.63 -0.77
CA HIS A 45 -24.65 -12.24 -0.79
C HIS A 45 -24.04 -11.82 0.56
N GLU A 46 -24.64 -12.21 1.69
CA GLU A 46 -24.08 -11.95 3.01
C GLU A 46 -22.71 -12.62 3.20
N LEU A 47 -22.54 -13.86 2.75
CA LEU A 47 -21.24 -14.55 2.83
C LEU A 47 -20.16 -13.88 1.98
N GLU A 48 -20.51 -13.40 0.80
CA GLU A 48 -19.61 -12.62 -0.06
C GLU A 48 -19.21 -11.30 0.59
N LEU A 49 -20.16 -10.58 1.20
CA LEU A 49 -19.90 -9.34 1.93
C LEU A 49 -18.98 -9.58 3.15
N MET A 50 -19.22 -10.63 3.93
CA MET A 50 -18.37 -10.98 5.07
C MET A 50 -16.95 -11.32 4.62
N ALA A 51 -16.80 -12.04 3.51
CA ALA A 51 -15.48 -12.36 2.96
C ALA A 51 -14.73 -11.10 2.53
N ALA A 52 -15.41 -10.15 1.88
CA ALA A 52 -14.84 -8.85 1.52
C ALA A 52 -14.40 -8.07 2.76
N GLN A 53 -15.23 -8.00 3.80
CA GLN A 53 -14.90 -7.30 5.05
C GLN A 53 -13.66 -7.88 5.75
N ILE A 54 -13.52 -9.21 5.80
CA ILE A 54 -12.35 -9.86 6.39
C ILE A 54 -11.09 -9.55 5.57
N SER A 55 -11.21 -9.54 4.24
CA SER A 55 -10.11 -9.20 3.34
C SER A 55 -9.66 -7.74 3.54
N ASP A 56 -10.61 -6.82 3.57
CA ASP A 56 -10.35 -5.39 3.80
C ASP A 56 -9.69 -5.16 5.16
N GLN A 57 -10.14 -5.85 6.21
CA GLN A 57 -9.52 -5.77 7.53
C GLN A 57 -8.07 -6.28 7.51
N ALA A 58 -7.83 -7.43 6.85
CA ALA A 58 -6.48 -7.98 6.72
C ALA A 58 -5.55 -7.02 5.97
N LEU A 59 -6.05 -6.39 4.91
CA LEU A 59 -5.33 -5.39 4.12
C LEU A 59 -5.04 -4.12 4.94
N ALA A 60 -6.03 -3.60 5.68
CA ALA A 60 -5.84 -2.42 6.51
C ALA A 60 -4.76 -2.65 7.59
N LEU A 61 -4.75 -3.84 8.19
CA LEU A 61 -3.73 -4.22 9.17
C LEU A 61 -2.34 -4.39 8.53
N SER A 62 -2.25 -4.92 7.32
CA SER A 62 -0.96 -5.06 6.63
C SER A 62 -0.38 -3.69 6.27
N ILE A 63 -1.23 -2.77 5.79
CA ILE A 63 -0.84 -1.38 5.49
C ILE A 63 -0.37 -0.68 6.78
N ALA A 64 -1.13 -0.79 7.86
CA ALA A 64 -0.76 -0.18 9.14
C ALA A 64 0.61 -0.66 9.63
N ARG A 65 0.87 -1.98 9.53
CA ARG A 65 2.17 -2.57 9.89
C ARG A 65 3.31 -2.07 9.00
N ALA A 66 3.10 -2.00 7.69
CA ALA A 66 4.12 -1.50 6.76
C ALA A 66 4.45 -0.03 7.03
N VAL A 67 3.43 0.80 7.30
CA VAL A 67 3.64 2.21 7.67
C VAL A 67 4.42 2.34 8.98
N GLU A 68 4.10 1.51 9.98
CA GLU A 68 4.80 1.50 11.26
C GLU A 68 6.26 1.03 11.12
N SER A 69 6.51 -0.05 10.38
CA SER A 69 7.86 -0.60 10.20
C SER A 69 8.75 0.29 9.36
N ASP A 70 8.21 0.82 8.26
CA ASP A 70 9.01 1.51 7.25
C ASP A 70 9.18 3.00 7.57
N GLY A 71 8.31 3.54 8.43
CA GLY A 71 8.26 4.96 8.74
C GLY A 71 9.56 5.50 9.33
N GLN A 72 10.28 4.73 10.14
CA GLN A 72 11.58 5.18 10.68
C GLN A 72 12.65 5.25 9.58
N LEU A 73 12.78 4.19 8.78
CA LEU A 73 13.72 4.14 7.67
C LEU A 73 13.47 5.26 6.65
N ILE A 74 12.21 5.52 6.32
CA ILE A 74 11.83 6.61 5.41
C ILE A 74 12.27 7.97 5.99
N ARG A 75 12.02 8.22 7.28
CA ARG A 75 12.45 9.48 7.92
C ARG A 75 13.96 9.65 7.94
N GLU A 76 14.71 8.59 8.24
CA GLU A 76 16.17 8.62 8.23
C GLU A 76 16.72 8.90 6.83
N ALA A 77 16.16 8.25 5.81
CA ALA A 77 16.51 8.50 4.42
C ALA A 77 16.22 9.94 3.99
N GLN A 78 15.06 10.48 4.37
CA GLN A 78 14.69 11.88 4.10
C GLN A 78 15.69 12.87 4.73
N LEU A 79 16.06 12.67 6.00
CA LEU A 79 17.03 13.53 6.68
C LEU A 79 18.41 13.47 6.02
N ALA A 80 18.85 12.27 5.61
CA ALA A 80 20.11 12.09 4.89
C ALA A 80 20.09 12.80 3.53
N GLU A 81 18.98 12.73 2.79
CA GLU A 81 18.82 13.43 1.51
C GLU A 81 18.83 14.96 1.67
N GLU A 82 18.12 15.49 2.68
CA GLU A 82 18.13 16.91 3.01
C GLU A 82 19.54 17.41 3.35
N GLN A 83 20.29 16.62 4.13
CA GLN A 83 21.66 16.98 4.48
C GLN A 83 22.56 16.98 3.24
N ALA A 84 22.49 15.95 2.39
CA ALA A 84 23.25 15.88 1.15
C ALA A 84 22.93 17.04 0.20
N ALA A 85 21.68 17.49 0.15
CA ALA A 85 21.26 18.64 -0.64
C ALA A 85 21.90 19.95 -0.11
N LYS A 86 21.86 20.16 1.22
CA LYS A 86 22.51 21.32 1.86
C LYS A 86 24.02 21.32 1.62
N ASP A 87 24.67 20.17 1.80
CA ASP A 87 26.12 20.03 1.60
C ASP A 87 26.52 20.36 0.16
N ARG A 88 25.73 19.89 -0.82
CA ARG A 88 25.93 20.24 -2.23
C ARG A 88 25.79 21.74 -2.47
N GLU A 89 24.76 22.38 -1.90
CA GLU A 89 24.56 23.82 -2.03
C GLU A 89 25.75 24.61 -1.44
N TYR A 90 26.22 24.22 -0.25
CA TYR A 90 27.41 24.82 0.37
C TYR A 90 28.66 24.65 -0.48
N ALA A 91 28.92 23.45 -1.00
CA ALA A 91 30.07 23.19 -1.87
C ALA A 91 30.03 24.05 -3.15
N VAL A 92 28.86 24.20 -3.77
CA VAL A 92 28.68 25.08 -4.95
C VAL A 92 28.93 26.55 -4.61
N ARG A 93 28.44 27.04 -3.46
CA ARG A 93 28.71 28.41 -3.00
C ARG A 93 30.19 28.66 -2.73
N LEU A 94 30.84 27.74 -2.01
CA LEU A 94 32.26 27.85 -1.69
C LEU A 94 33.12 27.85 -2.96
N ASN A 95 32.82 26.99 -3.92
CA ASN A 95 33.52 26.96 -5.21
C ASN A 95 33.39 28.31 -5.96
N LYS A 96 32.19 28.92 -5.96
CA LYS A 96 31.98 30.24 -6.55
C LYS A 96 32.78 31.36 -5.85
N ILE A 97 32.97 31.26 -4.54
CA ILE A 97 33.77 32.23 -3.77
C ILE A 97 35.27 32.03 -4.06
N GLY A 98 35.78 30.80 -3.99
CA GLY A 98 37.19 30.50 -4.27
C GLY A 98 37.60 30.81 -5.72
N SER A 99 36.66 30.70 -6.67
CA SER A 99 36.89 31.10 -8.07
C SER A 99 37.04 32.63 -8.25
N ARG A 100 36.40 33.44 -7.39
CA ARG A 100 36.52 34.92 -7.44
C ARG A 100 37.82 35.42 -6.82
N GLU A 101 38.29 34.79 -5.75
CA GLU A 101 39.57 35.16 -5.11
C GLU A 101 40.79 34.80 -5.97
N GLY A 102 40.66 33.83 -6.88
CA GLY A 102 41.71 33.45 -7.83
C GLY A 102 41.90 34.43 -9.02
N GLU A 103 40.94 35.32 -9.28
CA GLU A 103 41.01 36.29 -10.39
C GLU A 103 41.59 37.67 -9.98
N GLU A 104 41.75 37.95 -8.68
CA GLU A 104 42.26 39.23 -8.17
C GLU A 104 43.79 39.27 -7.90
N THR A 105 44.61 38.62 -8.75
CA THR A 105 46.06 38.93 -8.79
C THR A 105 46.40 39.80 -10.00
N PRO A 106 46.50 41.14 -9.86
CA PRO A 106 46.96 41.99 -10.93
C PRO A 106 48.47 41.78 -11.12
N LYS A 107 48.81 41.24 -12.30
CA LYS A 107 50.09 41.30 -13.02
C LYS A 107 51.00 42.44 -12.52
N SER A 108 51.92 42.16 -11.60
CA SER A 108 52.92 43.12 -11.17
C SER A 108 53.88 43.38 -12.34
N ARG A 109 53.78 44.60 -12.87
CA ARG A 109 54.61 45.15 -13.93
C ARG A 109 56.08 45.01 -13.56
N GLY A 110 56.86 44.53 -14.53
CA GLY A 110 58.31 44.56 -14.46
C GLY A 110 58.85 45.96 -14.20
N ARG A 111 59.94 46.03 -13.46
CA ARG A 111 60.84 47.18 -13.47
C ARG A 111 62.25 46.68 -13.72
N ALA A 112 62.68 46.90 -14.96
CA ALA A 112 64.07 46.94 -15.33
C ALA A 112 64.75 48.12 -14.61
N ARG A 113 65.87 47.86 -13.96
CA ARG A 113 67.16 48.56 -14.13
C ARG A 113 68.19 47.99 -13.16
#